data_AF-A0A316V5D6-F1
#
_entry.id   AF-A0A316V5D6-F1
#
_cell.length_a   1.000
_cell.length_b   1.000
_cell.length_c   1.000
_cell.angle_alpha   90.00
_cell.angle_beta   90.00
_cell.angle_gamma   90.00
#
_symmetry.space_group_name_H-M   'P 1'
#
loop_
_entity.id
_entity.type
_entity.pdbx_description
1 polymer ?
#
loop_
_entity_poly.entity_id
_entity_poly.type
_entity_poly.pdbx_seq_one_letter_code
_entity_poly.pdbx_strand_id
1 'polypeptide(L)'
;MITTAPPPATPPHSLPRSSSIHIGLNTDSKTEPGPSSLSSMRPDMTVRPSYSQSQPVDAGHLASPDILDELLPRCRSQQRSAPNAGRPSLHHDVEPSNSSSRPLRALYTRRFPSLPQPNVLHYVPASLSPHSPHLSLFTAWQKSPRVAQGWDQAWSEEKQRAYLADVQGRDDQLGLIGYWSRSEMDKGDELGKPWGYIEIYWAAESNLAPHYDWPEQAMGFHALVGEEWARGPHRVHAWMPSVVEMIRQLEPRCPLICSEPKVTNDKMIRYECETGGRVHREIQLPHKRAALVLWEREETSGEGENEAEEAKEA
;
A
#
# COMPACT_ATOMS: atom_id res chain seq x y z
N MET A 1 57.51 -31.52 -17.88
CA MET A 1 56.69 -31.43 -16.64
C MET A 1 55.39 -30.77 -17.06
N ILE A 2 54.34 -31.58 -17.20
CA ILE A 2 53.06 -31.18 -17.83
C ILE A 2 52.03 -31.06 -16.70
N THR A 3 51.37 -29.91 -16.65
CA THR A 3 50.41 -29.47 -15.65
C THR A 3 48.99 -29.92 -16.02
N THR A 4 48.24 -30.37 -15.02
CA THR A 4 46.93 -31.04 -15.11
C THR A 4 45.76 -30.07 -15.07
N ALA A 5 44.80 -30.25 -15.97
CA ALA A 5 43.51 -29.56 -15.99
C ALA A 5 42.45 -30.23 -15.08
N PRO A 6 41.42 -29.51 -14.59
CA PRO A 6 40.37 -30.06 -13.73
C PRO A 6 39.19 -30.69 -14.52
N PRO A 7 38.37 -31.56 -13.89
CA PRO A 7 37.29 -32.32 -14.52
C PRO A 7 35.95 -31.54 -14.64
N PRO A 8 34.99 -32.03 -15.49
CA PRO A 8 33.78 -31.29 -15.86
C PRO A 8 32.62 -31.38 -14.85
N ALA A 9 31.72 -30.40 -14.95
CA ALA A 9 30.58 -30.15 -14.06
C ALA A 9 29.37 -31.10 -14.28
N THR A 10 28.72 -31.45 -13.17
CA THR A 10 27.47 -32.22 -13.06
C THR A 10 26.23 -31.31 -13.19
N PRO A 11 25.14 -31.74 -13.85
CA PRO A 11 23.91 -30.93 -13.99
C PRO A 11 23.03 -30.94 -12.72
N PRO A 12 22.18 -29.93 -12.50
CA PRO A 12 21.36 -29.82 -11.28
C PRO A 12 20.15 -30.75 -11.27
N HIS A 13 19.96 -31.40 -10.12
CA HIS A 13 18.85 -32.28 -9.79
C HIS A 13 17.52 -31.53 -9.68
N SER A 14 16.48 -32.12 -10.27
CA SER A 14 15.09 -31.72 -10.20
C SER A 14 14.53 -31.86 -8.78
N LEU A 15 13.86 -30.80 -8.28
CA LEU A 15 13.13 -30.83 -7.01
C LEU A 15 11.84 -31.66 -7.13
N PRO A 16 11.45 -32.44 -6.10
CA PRO A 16 10.29 -33.30 -6.16
C PRO A 16 8.98 -32.52 -6.03
N ARG A 17 8.00 -32.93 -6.85
CA ARG A 17 6.58 -32.55 -6.75
C ARG A 17 6.05 -32.96 -5.37
N SER A 18 5.50 -32.00 -4.63
CA SER A 18 4.83 -32.28 -3.35
C SER A 18 3.45 -32.87 -3.60
N SER A 19 3.25 -34.04 -3.01
CA SER A 19 2.08 -34.91 -3.09
C SER A 19 0.89 -34.32 -2.33
N SER A 20 -0.29 -34.41 -2.95
CA SER A 20 -1.59 -34.13 -2.35
C SER A 20 -1.85 -35.09 -1.18
N ILE A 21 -2.14 -34.54 0.01
CA ILE A 21 -2.67 -35.30 1.14
C ILE A 21 -4.17 -35.03 1.21
N HIS A 22 -4.95 -36.06 0.88
CA HIS A 22 -6.39 -36.12 1.16
C HIS A 22 -6.60 -36.40 2.65
N ILE A 23 -7.32 -35.52 3.34
CA ILE A 23 -7.95 -35.84 4.63
C ILE A 23 -9.46 -35.68 4.43
N GLY A 24 -10.16 -36.80 4.57
CA GLY A 24 -11.62 -36.89 4.46
C GLY A 24 -12.29 -36.21 5.65
N LEU A 25 -13.26 -35.35 5.36
CA LEU A 25 -14.17 -34.80 6.35
C LEU A 25 -15.44 -35.64 6.34
N ASN A 26 -15.72 -36.24 7.49
CA ASN A 26 -16.94 -36.96 7.76
C ASN A 26 -18.08 -35.97 8.00
N THR A 27 -19.25 -36.32 7.49
CA THR A 27 -20.51 -35.60 7.56
C THR A 27 -21.05 -35.52 8.98
N ASP A 28 -21.61 -34.38 9.38
CA ASP A 28 -22.85 -34.39 10.16
C ASP A 28 -23.65 -33.10 10.00
N SER A 29 -24.91 -33.32 9.63
CA SER A 29 -25.99 -32.36 9.41
C SER A 29 -26.54 -31.75 10.70
N LYS A 30 -26.98 -30.48 10.66
CA LYS A 30 -28.23 -30.03 11.30
C LYS A 30 -28.63 -28.59 10.92
N THR A 31 -29.69 -28.51 10.11
CA THR A 31 -30.87 -27.61 10.16
C THR A 31 -30.69 -26.08 10.17
N GLU A 32 -31.19 -25.48 9.08
CA GLU A 32 -31.50 -24.05 8.89
C GLU A 32 -32.80 -23.57 9.56
N PRO A 33 -33.03 -22.25 9.61
CA PRO A 33 -34.30 -21.72 9.12
C PRO A 33 -34.19 -20.46 8.23
N GLY A 34 -34.77 -20.54 7.03
CA GLY A 34 -35.75 -19.60 6.44
C GLY A 34 -35.38 -18.12 6.13
N PRO A 35 -35.62 -17.62 4.90
CA PRO A 35 -35.19 -16.28 4.49
C PRO A 35 -36.18 -15.18 4.91
N SER A 36 -35.68 -14.15 5.59
CA SER A 36 -36.43 -12.90 5.85
C SER A 36 -36.08 -11.86 4.80
N SER A 37 -37.07 -11.49 3.99
CA SER A 37 -37.04 -10.42 3.00
C SER A 37 -36.81 -9.05 3.66
N LEU A 38 -35.76 -8.32 3.25
CA LEU A 38 -35.58 -6.90 3.55
C LEU A 38 -35.49 -6.11 2.25
N SER A 39 -36.63 -5.52 1.88
CA SER A 39 -36.73 -4.49 0.86
C SER A 39 -36.34 -3.13 1.44
N SER A 40 -35.56 -2.38 0.65
CA SER A 40 -35.56 -0.91 0.56
C SER A 40 -35.18 -0.08 1.79
N MET A 41 -33.90 0.29 1.89
CA MET A 41 -33.49 1.62 2.36
C MET A 41 -32.27 2.09 1.55
N ARG A 42 -32.50 2.97 0.57
CA ARG A 42 -31.44 3.79 -0.06
C ARG A 42 -31.30 5.07 0.77
N PRO A 43 -30.11 5.44 1.27
CA PRO A 43 -29.88 6.76 1.82
C PRO A 43 -29.68 7.79 0.70
N ASP A 44 -30.34 8.93 0.87
CA ASP A 44 -30.29 10.13 0.03
C ASP A 44 -28.87 10.73 0.01
N MET A 45 -28.31 10.94 -1.19
CA MET A 45 -26.91 11.34 -1.43
C MET A 45 -26.74 12.84 -1.77
N THR A 46 -27.66 13.70 -1.34
CA THR A 46 -27.73 15.08 -1.84
C THR A 46 -27.24 16.13 -0.85
N VAL A 47 -25.99 16.04 -0.37
CA VAL A 47 -25.31 17.18 0.29
C VAL A 47 -23.82 17.18 -0.08
N ARG A 48 -23.39 18.13 -0.91
CA ARG A 48 -21.98 18.43 -1.18
C ARG A 48 -21.53 19.61 -0.31
N PRO A 49 -20.44 19.52 0.49
CA PRO A 49 -19.89 20.69 1.17
C PRO A 49 -19.10 21.55 0.19
N SER A 50 -19.35 22.87 0.18
CA SER A 50 -18.57 23.84 -0.58
C SER A 50 -17.19 24.06 0.06
N TYR A 51 -16.11 23.85 -0.68
CA TYR A 51 -14.74 24.11 -0.22
C TYR A 51 -14.27 25.51 -0.63
N SER A 52 -13.82 26.30 0.35
CA SER A 52 -13.11 27.57 0.16
C SER A 52 -11.60 27.34 0.20
N GLN A 53 -10.86 28.03 -0.68
CA GLN A 53 -9.42 27.90 -0.86
C GLN A 53 -8.62 28.58 0.26
N SER A 54 -8.29 27.81 1.29
CA SER A 54 -7.11 28.01 2.14
C SER A 54 -6.55 26.61 2.43
N GLN A 55 -5.25 26.37 2.28
CA GLN A 55 -4.70 25.02 2.51
C GLN A 55 -4.99 24.62 3.97
N PRO A 56 -5.82 23.58 4.21
CA PRO A 56 -6.13 23.20 5.57
C PRO A 56 -4.91 22.49 6.13
N VAL A 57 -4.55 22.86 7.36
CA VAL A 57 -3.46 22.28 8.18
C VAL A 57 -3.66 20.76 8.47
N ASP A 58 -4.72 20.17 7.91
CA ASP A 58 -5.22 18.81 8.07
C ASP A 58 -5.07 17.92 6.81
N ALA A 59 -4.66 18.51 5.68
CA ALA A 59 -4.33 17.74 4.48
C ALA A 59 -3.00 17.02 4.67
N GLY A 60 -2.93 15.74 4.30
CA GLY A 60 -1.65 15.05 4.31
C GLY A 60 -0.74 15.62 3.23
N HIS A 61 0.56 15.49 3.40
CA HIS A 61 1.54 15.98 2.43
C HIS A 61 2.70 15.00 2.27
N LEU A 62 3.19 14.89 1.05
CA LEU A 62 4.51 14.33 0.79
C LEU A 62 5.60 15.19 1.43
N ALA A 63 6.77 14.58 1.63
CA ALA A 63 7.96 15.26 2.09
C ALA A 63 8.35 16.43 1.17
N SER A 64 9.19 17.34 1.68
CA SER A 64 9.72 18.44 0.88
C SER A 64 10.47 17.92 -0.36
N PRO A 65 10.58 18.72 -1.44
CA PRO A 65 11.30 18.30 -2.65
C PRO A 65 12.70 17.75 -2.39
N ASP A 66 13.45 18.35 -1.45
CA ASP A 66 14.80 17.91 -1.08
C ASP A 66 14.79 16.53 -0.41
N ILE A 67 13.81 16.25 0.46
CA ILE A 67 13.66 14.94 1.09
C ILE A 67 13.18 13.91 0.06
N LEU A 68 12.29 14.29 -0.86
CA LEU A 68 11.86 13.40 -1.94
C LEU A 68 13.01 13.04 -2.90
N ASP A 69 13.88 14.00 -3.22
CA ASP A 69 15.08 13.76 -4.04
C ASP A 69 16.06 12.80 -3.33
N GLU A 70 16.10 12.83 -1.98
CA GLU A 70 16.86 11.86 -1.17
C GLU A 70 16.21 10.48 -1.15
N LEU A 71 14.90 10.40 -0.91
CA LEU A 71 14.20 9.13 -0.70
C LEU A 71 13.91 8.37 -2.00
N LEU A 72 13.62 9.08 -3.10
CA LEU A 72 13.20 8.51 -4.38
C LEU A 72 13.93 9.19 -5.55
N PRO A 73 15.27 9.17 -5.60
CA PRO A 73 16.05 9.96 -6.56
C PRO A 73 15.71 9.65 -8.03
N ARG A 74 15.44 8.38 -8.35
CA ARG A 74 15.06 7.95 -9.72
C ARG A 74 13.69 8.47 -10.12
N CYS A 75 12.70 8.31 -9.24
CA CYS A 75 11.36 8.89 -9.42
C CYS A 75 11.44 10.38 -9.76
N ARG A 76 12.17 11.12 -8.94
CA ARG A 76 12.28 12.58 -9.05
C ARG A 76 13.02 13.02 -10.31
N SER A 77 14.09 12.32 -10.67
CA SER A 77 14.81 12.59 -11.92
C SER A 77 13.93 12.37 -13.15
N GLN A 78 13.14 11.29 -13.17
CA GLN A 78 12.23 10.97 -14.27
C GLN A 78 11.08 11.97 -14.36
N GLN A 79 10.44 12.31 -13.23
CA GLN A 79 9.38 13.31 -13.18
C GLN A 79 9.84 14.70 -13.67
N ARG A 80 11.11 15.08 -13.43
CA ARG A 80 11.67 16.37 -13.91
C ARG A 80 12.06 16.34 -15.39
N SER A 81 12.67 15.25 -15.84
CA SER A 81 13.19 15.14 -17.22
C SER A 81 12.08 14.85 -18.23
N ALA A 82 11.06 14.08 -17.86
CA ALA A 82 9.97 13.70 -18.73
C ALA A 82 8.67 13.49 -17.92
N PRO A 83 8.00 14.58 -17.47
CA PRO A 83 6.86 14.52 -16.55
C PRO A 83 5.67 13.70 -17.05
N ASN A 84 5.57 13.51 -18.37
CA ASN A 84 4.50 12.75 -19.01
C ASN A 84 4.94 11.35 -19.49
N ALA A 85 6.22 10.98 -19.34
CA ALA A 85 6.73 9.73 -19.87
C ALA A 85 6.64 8.61 -18.84
N GLY A 86 5.90 7.55 -19.19
CA GLY A 86 5.91 6.29 -18.47
C GLY A 86 5.56 6.39 -16.98
N ARG A 87 5.89 5.30 -16.28
CA ARG A 87 5.80 5.18 -14.83
C ARG A 87 7.13 5.58 -14.21
N PRO A 88 7.17 6.48 -13.22
CA PRO A 88 8.38 6.73 -12.48
C PRO A 88 8.78 5.50 -11.66
N SER A 89 10.08 5.31 -11.49
CA SER A 89 10.66 4.27 -10.65
C SER A 89 10.29 4.51 -9.18
N LEU A 90 9.81 3.46 -8.51
CA LEU A 90 9.55 3.43 -7.07
C LEU A 90 10.76 2.96 -6.26
N HIS A 91 11.88 2.70 -6.92
CA HIS A 91 13.12 2.32 -6.27
C HIS A 91 13.55 3.39 -5.27
N HIS A 92 13.81 2.95 -4.03
CA HIS A 92 14.39 3.79 -3.00
C HIS A 92 15.74 3.23 -2.59
N ASP A 93 16.73 4.12 -2.50
CA ASP A 93 18.07 3.71 -2.06
C ASP A 93 18.04 3.31 -0.59
N VAL A 94 18.69 2.19 -0.29
CA VAL A 94 18.86 1.71 1.08
C VAL A 94 19.82 2.62 1.85
N GLU A 95 20.77 3.25 1.16
CA GLU A 95 21.77 4.16 1.74
C GLU A 95 22.31 5.14 0.68
N PRO A 96 22.46 6.44 0.97
CA PRO A 96 23.56 7.19 0.37
C PRO A 96 24.86 6.58 0.91
N SER A 97 25.75 6.20 0.00
CA SER A 97 26.94 5.35 0.22
C SER A 97 28.01 5.86 1.21
N ASN A 98 27.68 6.69 2.22
CA ASN A 98 28.64 7.21 3.20
C ASN A 98 28.07 7.86 4.49
N SER A 99 26.80 7.63 4.89
CA SER A 99 26.28 8.26 6.13
C SER A 99 25.61 7.25 7.07
N SER A 100 26.40 6.66 7.96
CA SER A 100 25.99 5.73 9.02
C SER A 100 25.18 6.38 10.16
N SER A 101 24.50 7.51 9.93
CA SER A 101 23.85 8.27 11.00
C SER A 101 22.64 9.12 10.58
N ARG A 102 22.14 9.00 9.34
CA ARG A 102 20.97 9.79 8.95
C ARG A 102 19.71 9.28 9.66
N PRO A 103 18.91 10.18 10.27
CA PRO A 103 17.63 9.79 10.84
C PRO A 103 16.68 9.34 9.73
N LEU A 104 15.82 8.37 10.03
CA LEU A 104 14.75 7.95 9.13
C LEU A 104 13.83 9.15 8.82
N ARG A 105 13.44 9.31 7.56
CA ARG A 105 12.61 10.42 7.07
C ARG A 105 11.26 9.91 6.57
N ALA A 106 10.20 10.65 6.87
CA ALA A 106 8.88 10.35 6.33
C ALA A 106 8.80 10.77 4.86
N LEU A 107 8.30 9.87 4.02
CA LEU A 107 7.84 10.17 2.66
C LEU A 107 6.53 10.95 2.67
N TYR A 108 5.64 10.65 3.62
CA TYR A 108 4.32 11.26 3.75
C TYR A 108 3.96 11.47 5.21
N THR A 109 3.26 12.56 5.49
CA THR A 109 2.80 12.93 6.82
C THR A 109 1.36 13.43 6.79
N ARG A 110 0.55 13.05 7.79
CA ARG A 110 -0.78 13.64 8.01
C ARG A 110 -1.12 13.74 9.49
N ARG A 111 -1.71 14.86 9.89
CA ARG A 111 -2.23 15.08 11.25
C ARG A 111 -3.72 14.79 11.30
N PHE A 112 -4.15 14.15 12.40
CA PHE A 112 -5.56 13.89 12.69
C PHE A 112 -5.93 14.52 14.03
N PRO A 113 -6.35 15.80 14.06
CA PRO A 113 -6.66 16.51 15.32
C PRO A 113 -7.74 15.82 16.17
N SER A 114 -8.66 15.10 15.53
CA SER A 114 -9.74 14.35 16.19
C SER A 114 -9.30 13.07 16.90
N LEU A 115 -8.09 12.57 16.65
CA LEU A 115 -7.56 11.37 17.30
C LEU A 115 -6.81 11.72 18.59
N PRO A 116 -6.90 10.87 19.64
CA PRO A 116 -6.01 10.99 20.79
C PRO A 116 -4.56 10.72 20.38
N GLN A 117 -3.61 11.32 21.11
CA GLN A 117 -2.19 11.08 20.85
C GLN A 117 -1.82 9.60 21.02
N PRO A 118 -0.94 9.05 20.15
CA PRO A 118 -0.30 9.72 19.01
C PRO A 118 -1.28 9.91 17.83
N ASN A 119 -1.27 11.08 17.21
CA ASN A 119 -2.28 11.51 16.22
C ASN A 119 -1.69 12.11 14.93
N VAL A 120 -0.37 11.99 14.75
CA VAL A 120 0.30 12.30 13.48
C VAL A 120 0.77 10.99 12.87
N LEU A 121 0.33 10.72 11.65
CA LEU A 121 0.68 9.55 10.86
C LEU A 121 1.86 9.89 9.94
N HIS A 122 2.80 8.96 9.84
CA HIS A 122 3.92 9.03 8.92
C HIS A 122 4.08 7.73 8.14
N TYR A 123 4.50 7.83 6.89
CA TYR A 123 4.98 6.70 6.09
C TYR A 123 6.46 6.89 5.78
N VAL A 124 7.28 5.93 6.21
CA VAL A 124 8.74 5.96 6.09
C VAL A 124 9.17 4.80 5.19
N PRO A 125 10.00 4.99 4.16
CA PRO A 125 10.54 3.89 3.37
C PRO A 125 11.18 2.80 4.24
N ALA A 126 10.82 1.55 3.99
CA ALA A 126 11.38 0.41 4.70
C ALA A 126 12.89 0.37 4.46
N SER A 127 13.68 0.17 5.51
CA SER A 127 15.14 0.32 5.47
C SER A 127 15.78 -0.92 6.09
N LEU A 128 16.76 -1.48 5.39
CA LEU A 128 17.57 -2.60 5.86
C LEU A 128 18.89 -2.14 6.49
N SER A 129 19.08 -0.82 6.67
CA SER A 129 20.24 -0.28 7.35
C SER A 129 20.36 -0.90 8.75
N PRO A 130 21.58 -1.24 9.23
CA PRO A 130 21.79 -1.82 10.56
C PRO A 130 21.23 -0.99 11.72
N HIS A 131 21.00 0.31 11.51
CA HIS A 131 20.44 1.22 12.51
C HIS A 131 18.92 1.31 12.48
N SER A 132 18.26 0.65 11.52
CA SER A 132 16.81 0.64 11.38
C SER A 132 16.19 -0.58 12.08
N PRO A 133 15.09 -0.43 12.84
CA PRO A 133 14.37 -1.55 13.41
C PRO A 133 13.45 -2.28 12.41
N HIS A 134 13.36 -1.81 11.16
CA HIS A 134 12.31 -2.22 10.22
C HIS A 134 12.32 -3.72 9.90
N LEU A 135 13.50 -4.35 9.71
CA LEU A 135 13.58 -5.79 9.47
C LEU A 135 13.03 -6.61 10.64
N SER A 136 13.43 -6.24 11.87
CA SER A 136 12.99 -6.93 13.09
C SER A 136 11.48 -6.77 13.29
N LEU A 137 10.95 -5.56 13.08
CA LEU A 137 9.51 -5.26 13.17
C LEU A 137 8.72 -6.05 12.13
N PHE A 138 9.11 -5.97 10.85
CA PHE A 138 8.46 -6.69 9.76
C PHE A 138 8.45 -8.19 10.00
N THR A 139 9.59 -8.77 10.40
CA THR A 139 9.71 -10.20 10.73
C THR A 139 8.80 -10.59 11.88
N ALA A 140 8.75 -9.79 12.96
CA ALA A 140 7.89 -10.06 14.11
C ALA A 140 6.40 -10.00 13.73
N TRP A 141 6.00 -8.97 12.97
CA TRP A 141 4.61 -8.82 12.53
C TRP A 141 4.18 -9.95 11.60
N GLN A 142 4.99 -10.31 10.60
CA GLN A 142 4.69 -11.41 9.67
C GLN A 142 4.57 -12.77 10.37
N LYS A 143 5.34 -12.99 11.43
CA LYS A 143 5.26 -14.21 12.25
C LYS A 143 4.07 -14.22 13.22
N SER A 144 3.42 -13.08 13.45
CA SER A 144 2.25 -13.07 14.32
C SER A 144 1.13 -13.92 13.71
N PRO A 145 0.45 -14.79 14.48
CA PRO A 145 -0.60 -15.67 13.95
C PRO A 145 -1.69 -14.93 13.17
N ARG A 146 -2.03 -13.72 13.62
CA ARG A 146 -3.04 -12.87 12.98
C ARG A 146 -2.62 -12.38 11.59
N VAL A 147 -1.39 -11.88 11.44
CA VAL A 147 -0.90 -11.40 10.14
C VAL A 147 -0.65 -12.58 9.22
N ALA A 148 -0.07 -13.67 9.73
CA ALA A 148 0.19 -14.90 8.98
C ALA A 148 -1.07 -15.49 8.34
N GLN A 149 -2.23 -15.41 9.01
CA GLN A 149 -3.53 -15.82 8.42
C GLN A 149 -3.88 -15.05 7.14
N GLY A 150 -3.46 -13.79 7.01
CA GLY A 150 -3.74 -12.93 5.86
C GLY A 150 -2.67 -12.97 4.79
N TRP A 151 -1.40 -12.91 5.21
CA TRP A 151 -0.24 -12.70 4.34
C TRP A 151 0.47 -14.01 3.94
N ASP A 152 0.39 -15.06 4.76
CA ASP A 152 1.09 -16.34 4.54
C ASP A 152 2.61 -16.21 4.36
N GLN A 153 3.20 -15.23 5.05
CA GLN A 153 4.63 -14.93 4.99
C GLN A 153 5.32 -15.10 6.35
N ALA A 154 4.90 -16.07 7.18
CA ALA A 154 5.59 -16.38 8.45
C ALA A 154 6.94 -17.10 8.22
N TRP A 155 7.81 -16.50 7.39
CA TRP A 155 9.06 -17.07 6.93
C TRP A 155 10.21 -16.86 7.93
N SER A 156 11.39 -17.45 7.61
CA SER A 156 12.64 -17.15 8.32
C SER A 156 13.04 -15.69 8.15
N GLU A 157 13.78 -15.14 9.12
CA GLU A 157 14.28 -13.75 9.02
C GLU A 157 15.15 -13.54 7.78
N GLU A 158 15.97 -14.53 7.42
CA GLU A 158 16.77 -14.50 6.19
C GLU A 158 15.91 -14.30 4.95
N LYS A 159 14.80 -15.02 4.84
CA LYS A 159 13.86 -14.87 3.73
C LYS A 159 13.13 -13.53 3.79
N GLN A 160 12.81 -13.00 4.97
CA GLN A 160 12.24 -11.66 5.12
C GLN A 160 13.23 -10.55 4.71
N ARG A 161 14.51 -10.70 5.06
CA ARG A 161 15.57 -9.78 4.65
C ARG A 161 15.73 -9.79 3.14
N ALA A 162 15.78 -10.96 2.53
CA ALA A 162 15.85 -11.10 1.08
C ALA A 162 14.63 -10.47 0.39
N TYR A 163 13.43 -10.68 0.94
CA TYR A 163 12.20 -10.07 0.43
C TYR A 163 12.23 -8.54 0.48
N LEU A 164 12.57 -7.95 1.64
CA LEU A 164 12.66 -6.49 1.77
C LEU A 164 13.77 -5.89 0.89
N ALA A 165 14.87 -6.61 0.67
CA ALA A 165 15.95 -6.19 -0.23
C ALA A 165 15.50 -6.20 -1.69
N ASP A 166 14.72 -7.21 -2.09
CA ASP A 166 14.08 -7.26 -3.42
C ASP A 166 13.15 -6.07 -3.61
N VAL A 167 12.22 -5.84 -2.66
CA VAL A 167 11.30 -4.68 -2.70
C VAL A 167 12.05 -3.35 -2.81
N GLN A 168 13.17 -3.18 -2.12
CA GLN A 168 14.02 -1.98 -2.21
C GLN A 168 14.66 -1.79 -3.60
N GLY A 169 15.06 -2.89 -4.24
CA GLY A 169 15.74 -2.85 -5.54
C GLY A 169 14.79 -2.71 -6.74
N ARG A 170 13.48 -2.81 -6.53
CA ARG A 170 12.47 -2.82 -7.59
C ARG A 170 12.05 -1.41 -7.99
N ASP A 171 11.87 -1.20 -9.29
CA ASP A 171 11.35 0.07 -9.83
C ASP A 171 9.82 0.15 -9.79
N ASP A 172 9.13 -0.96 -9.47
CA ASP A 172 7.68 -1.09 -9.56
C ASP A 172 6.95 -1.28 -8.23
N GLN A 173 7.68 -1.25 -7.12
CA GLN A 173 7.15 -1.43 -5.78
C GLN A 173 7.91 -0.58 -4.77
N LEU A 174 7.23 -0.12 -3.72
CA LEU A 174 7.82 0.60 -2.60
C LEU A 174 7.23 0.09 -1.28
N GLY A 175 8.11 -0.39 -0.41
CA GLY A 175 7.78 -0.80 0.96
C GLY A 175 7.89 0.35 1.95
N LEU A 176 6.89 0.51 2.82
CA LEU A 176 6.74 1.60 3.77
C LEU A 176 6.41 1.06 5.16
N ILE A 177 7.01 1.64 6.20
CA ILE A 177 6.61 1.43 7.59
C ILE A 177 5.76 2.61 8.04
N GLY A 178 4.59 2.29 8.60
CA GLY A 178 3.70 3.26 9.21
C GLY A 178 4.15 3.59 10.63
N TYR A 179 4.21 4.88 10.95
CA TYR A 179 4.50 5.40 12.29
C TYR A 179 3.39 6.34 12.78
N TRP A 180 3.14 6.33 14.08
CA TRP A 180 2.33 7.35 14.75
C TRP A 180 3.15 8.11 15.78
N SER A 181 3.16 9.44 15.70
CA SER A 181 3.88 10.32 16.62
C SER A 181 2.95 11.37 17.24
N ARG A 182 3.50 12.19 18.13
CA ARG A 182 2.82 13.34 18.74
C ARG A 182 2.95 14.61 17.89
N SER A 183 4.01 14.69 17.08
CA SER A 183 4.38 15.84 16.24
C SER A 183 4.94 15.37 14.91
N GLU A 184 4.99 16.26 13.92
CA GLU A 184 5.65 15.95 12.65
C GLU A 184 7.13 15.61 12.85
N MET A 185 7.63 14.59 12.13
CA MET A 185 9.02 14.13 12.20
C MET A 185 10.05 15.22 11.85
N ASP A 186 9.68 16.18 10.98
CA ASP A 186 10.58 17.28 10.57
C ASP A 186 10.85 18.31 11.68
N LYS A 187 10.23 18.16 12.86
CA LYS A 187 10.35 19.09 14.00
C LYS A 187 11.13 18.55 15.20
N GLY A 188 11.75 17.37 15.11
CA GLY A 188 12.74 16.91 16.08
C GLY A 188 12.46 15.54 16.73
N ASP A 189 13.36 14.59 16.42
CA ASP A 189 13.90 13.47 17.20
C ASP A 189 13.06 12.29 17.70
N GLU A 190 11.76 12.21 17.45
CA GLU A 190 11.03 10.95 17.69
C GLU A 190 10.39 10.40 16.42
N LEU A 191 10.90 9.25 15.96
CA LEU A 191 10.34 8.41 14.90
C LEU A 191 8.88 8.00 15.18
N GLY A 192 8.37 8.23 16.39
CA GLY A 192 7.05 7.79 16.81
C GLY A 192 6.99 6.28 16.98
N LYS A 193 5.78 5.75 17.15
CA LYS A 193 5.53 4.33 17.35
C LYS A 193 5.24 3.65 16.01
N PRO A 194 6.05 2.68 15.57
CA PRO A 194 5.75 1.88 14.38
C PRO A 194 4.47 1.10 14.61
N TRP A 195 3.67 0.88 13.57
CA TRP A 195 2.40 0.17 13.72
C TRP A 195 2.12 -0.90 12.67
N GLY A 196 2.70 -0.77 11.47
CA GLY A 196 2.37 -1.64 10.36
C GLY A 196 3.26 -1.39 9.15
N TYR A 197 3.01 -2.18 8.13
CA TYR A 197 3.76 -2.17 6.88
C TYR A 197 2.78 -2.04 5.71
N ILE A 198 3.16 -1.21 4.74
CA ILE A 198 2.40 -0.93 3.53
C ILE A 198 3.33 -1.16 2.34
N GLU A 199 2.81 -1.75 1.29
CA GLU A 199 3.46 -1.80 -0.02
C GLU A 199 2.59 -1.05 -1.01
N ILE A 200 3.18 -0.16 -1.80
CA ILE A 200 2.53 0.40 -2.98
C ILE A 200 3.22 -0.12 -4.22
N TYR A 201 2.49 -0.31 -5.31
CA TYR A 201 3.02 -0.93 -6.53
C TYR A 201 2.30 -0.43 -7.79
N TRP A 202 2.92 -0.60 -8.96
CA TRP A 202 2.22 -0.41 -10.24
C TRP A 202 1.33 -1.61 -10.53
N ALA A 203 0.02 -1.39 -10.66
CA ALA A 203 -0.95 -2.48 -10.77
C ALA A 203 -0.69 -3.37 -12.00
N ALA A 204 -0.26 -2.77 -13.12
CA ALA A 204 0.09 -3.46 -14.35
C ALA A 204 1.38 -4.32 -14.27
N GLU A 205 2.25 -4.13 -13.27
CA GLU A 205 3.45 -4.97 -13.04
C GLU A 205 3.25 -6.00 -11.91
N SER A 206 2.06 -6.00 -11.30
CA SER A 206 1.76 -6.87 -10.18
C SER A 206 1.15 -8.20 -10.63
N ASN A 207 0.92 -9.10 -9.68
CA ASN A 207 0.13 -10.31 -9.90
C ASN A 207 -1.33 -10.02 -10.31
N LEU A 208 -1.80 -8.77 -10.23
CA LEU A 208 -3.10 -8.34 -10.72
C LEU A 208 -3.12 -8.05 -12.22
N ALA A 209 -1.96 -7.96 -12.89
CA ALA A 209 -1.88 -7.63 -14.32
C ALA A 209 -2.84 -8.45 -15.21
N PRO A 210 -3.04 -9.78 -15.00
CA PRO A 210 -3.97 -10.57 -15.82
C PRO A 210 -5.45 -10.37 -15.48
N HIS A 211 -5.76 -9.64 -14.41
CA HIS A 211 -7.09 -9.60 -13.79
C HIS A 211 -7.86 -8.30 -14.04
N TYR A 212 -7.30 -7.35 -14.77
CA TYR A 212 -7.96 -6.09 -15.13
C TYR A 212 -7.17 -5.43 -16.28
N ASP A 213 -7.85 -4.59 -17.07
CA ASP A 213 -7.18 -3.76 -18.08
C ASP A 213 -6.66 -2.48 -17.40
N TRP A 214 -5.43 -2.56 -16.90
CA TRP A 214 -4.87 -1.51 -16.03
C TRP A 214 -4.43 -0.29 -16.84
N PRO A 215 -4.90 0.92 -16.47
CA PRO A 215 -4.26 2.15 -16.92
C PRO A 215 -2.78 2.15 -16.57
N GLU A 216 -1.95 2.76 -17.41
CA GLU A 216 -0.48 2.73 -17.25
C GLU A 216 -0.03 3.23 -15.86
N GLN A 217 -0.63 4.30 -15.33
CA GLN A 217 -0.30 4.87 -14.03
C GLN A 217 -1.19 4.33 -12.89
N ALA A 218 -1.96 3.25 -13.10
CA ALA A 218 -2.74 2.64 -12.03
C ALA A 218 -1.81 2.03 -10.98
N MET A 219 -2.12 2.30 -9.72
CA MET A 219 -1.35 1.82 -8.58
C MET A 219 -2.19 0.91 -7.70
N GLY A 220 -1.55 0.05 -6.93
CA GLY A 220 -2.22 -0.70 -5.88
C GLY A 220 -1.49 -0.57 -4.56
N PHE A 221 -2.11 -1.06 -3.50
CA PHE A 221 -1.47 -1.18 -2.21
C PHE A 221 -1.83 -2.45 -1.46
N HIS A 222 -0.89 -2.96 -0.68
CA HIS A 222 -1.12 -3.94 0.39
C HIS A 222 -0.81 -3.30 1.73
N ALA A 223 -1.48 -3.77 2.78
CA ALA A 223 -1.21 -3.31 4.13
C ALA A 223 -1.37 -4.43 5.16
N LEU A 224 -0.52 -4.37 6.19
CA LEU A 224 -0.70 -5.08 7.44
C LEU A 224 -0.61 -4.11 8.60
N VAL A 225 -1.54 -4.23 9.54
CA VAL A 225 -1.38 -3.67 10.89
C VAL A 225 -0.66 -4.72 11.71
N GLY A 226 0.56 -4.45 12.17
CA GLY A 226 1.34 -5.35 13.00
C GLY A 226 1.00 -5.23 14.48
N GLU A 227 0.86 -4.00 14.95
CA GLU A 227 0.65 -3.67 16.35
C GLU A 227 -0.82 -3.67 16.78
N GLU A 228 -1.13 -4.30 17.91
CA GLU A 228 -2.51 -4.38 18.41
C GLU A 228 -3.07 -3.01 18.81
N TRP A 229 -2.25 -2.15 19.41
CA TRP A 229 -2.67 -0.81 19.87
C TRP A 229 -3.08 0.12 18.71
N ALA A 230 -2.63 -0.18 17.49
CA ALA A 230 -2.90 0.61 16.29
C ALA A 230 -4.09 0.07 15.49
N ARG A 231 -4.83 -0.88 16.03
CA ARG A 231 -6.04 -1.44 15.40
C ARG A 231 -7.29 -0.68 15.80
N GLY A 232 -8.36 -0.95 15.06
CA GLY A 232 -9.71 -0.44 15.31
C GLY A 232 -10.14 0.61 14.28
N PRO A 233 -11.45 0.89 14.20
CA PRO A 233 -12.01 1.78 13.18
C PRO A 233 -11.38 3.16 13.22
N HIS A 234 -11.14 3.70 14.42
CA HIS A 234 -10.49 5.01 14.61
C HIS A 234 -9.10 5.13 13.97
N ARG A 235 -8.33 4.03 13.87
CA ARG A 235 -7.02 4.02 13.19
C ARG A 235 -7.16 3.70 11.71
N VAL A 236 -8.01 2.73 11.35
CA VAL A 236 -8.18 2.32 9.95
C VAL A 236 -8.74 3.45 9.09
N HIS A 237 -9.72 4.18 9.62
CA HIS A 237 -10.31 5.33 8.94
C HIS A 237 -9.33 6.51 8.82
N ALA A 238 -8.18 6.45 9.49
CA ALA A 238 -7.14 7.44 9.38
C ALA A 238 -6.04 6.97 8.40
N TRP A 239 -5.45 5.79 8.60
CA TRP A 239 -4.32 5.36 7.78
C TRP A 239 -4.71 5.00 6.35
N MET A 240 -5.84 4.32 6.14
CA MET A 240 -6.23 3.83 4.82
C MET A 240 -6.49 4.95 3.80
N PRO A 241 -7.34 5.97 4.08
CA PRO A 241 -7.49 7.08 3.14
C PRO A 241 -6.19 7.87 2.97
N SER A 242 -5.30 7.87 3.97
CA SER A 242 -3.96 8.46 3.83
C SER A 242 -3.05 7.69 2.87
N VAL A 243 -3.18 6.37 2.72
CA VAL A 243 -2.44 5.63 1.69
C VAL A 243 -2.93 6.05 0.30
N VAL A 244 -4.25 6.10 0.11
CA VAL A 244 -4.88 6.51 -1.15
C VAL A 244 -4.47 7.94 -1.52
N GLU A 245 -4.51 8.87 -0.56
CA GLU A 245 -4.10 10.26 -0.76
C GLU A 245 -2.60 10.37 -1.06
N MET A 246 -1.75 9.65 -0.32
CA MET A 246 -0.31 9.61 -0.58
C MET A 246 -0.01 9.13 -2.01
N ILE A 247 -0.66 8.06 -2.47
CA ILE A 247 -0.49 7.53 -3.83
C ILE A 247 -0.87 8.60 -4.86
N ARG A 248 -1.99 9.31 -4.67
CA ARG A 248 -2.41 10.39 -5.57
C ARG A 248 -1.47 11.61 -5.57
N GLN A 249 -0.81 11.89 -4.45
CA GLN A 249 0.20 12.94 -4.41
C GLN A 249 1.52 12.49 -5.06
N LEU A 250 1.89 11.21 -4.89
CA LEU A 250 3.12 10.64 -5.42
C LEU A 250 3.07 10.49 -6.94
N GLU A 251 1.95 10.00 -7.47
CA GLU A 251 1.64 9.95 -8.89
C GLU A 251 0.32 10.69 -9.18
N PRO A 252 0.38 12.01 -9.42
CA PRO A 252 -0.79 12.82 -9.73
C PRO A 252 -1.56 12.39 -10.98
N ARG A 253 -0.97 11.59 -11.88
CA ARG A 253 -1.64 11.05 -13.07
C ARG A 253 -2.38 9.74 -12.79
N CYS A 254 -2.25 9.16 -11.60
CA CYS A 254 -2.89 7.90 -11.23
C CYS A 254 -4.43 8.02 -11.36
N PRO A 255 -5.06 7.30 -12.31
CA PRO A 255 -6.51 7.39 -12.52
C PRO A 255 -7.28 6.42 -11.62
N LEU A 256 -6.60 5.38 -11.15
CA LEU A 256 -7.19 4.22 -10.52
C LEU A 256 -6.23 3.65 -9.47
N ILE A 257 -6.72 3.47 -8.25
CA ILE A 257 -5.99 2.76 -7.19
C ILE A 257 -6.70 1.43 -6.90
N CYS A 258 -5.97 0.36 -6.61
CA CYS A 258 -6.56 -0.94 -6.30
C CYS A 258 -6.04 -1.58 -5.00
N SER A 259 -6.84 -2.51 -4.48
CA SER A 259 -6.44 -3.49 -3.47
C SER A 259 -7.18 -4.81 -3.68
N GLU A 260 -6.65 -5.88 -3.09
CA GLU A 260 -7.18 -7.24 -3.26
C GLU A 260 -7.31 -8.03 -1.94
N PRO A 261 -8.09 -7.57 -0.94
CA PRO A 261 -8.31 -8.35 0.27
C PRO A 261 -8.92 -9.73 -0.02
N LYS A 262 -8.67 -10.71 0.86
CA LYS A 262 -9.36 -12.01 0.79
C LYS A 262 -10.87 -11.76 0.81
N VAL A 263 -11.61 -12.48 -0.03
CA VAL A 263 -13.07 -12.33 -0.14
C VAL A 263 -13.79 -12.59 1.19
N THR A 264 -13.20 -13.40 2.06
CA THR A 264 -13.73 -13.72 3.40
C THR A 264 -13.37 -12.68 4.47
N ASN A 265 -12.67 -11.60 4.11
CA ASN A 265 -12.28 -10.54 5.03
C ASN A 265 -13.25 -9.36 4.92
N ASP A 266 -14.53 -9.62 5.22
CA ASP A 266 -15.64 -8.67 5.10
C ASP A 266 -15.35 -7.34 5.80
N LYS A 267 -14.65 -7.40 6.93
CA LYS A 267 -14.28 -6.22 7.71
C LYS A 267 -13.30 -5.31 6.96
N MET A 268 -12.29 -5.88 6.30
CA MET A 268 -11.36 -5.10 5.48
C MET A 268 -12.06 -4.51 4.26
N ILE A 269 -12.84 -5.33 3.55
CA ILE A 269 -13.60 -4.89 2.37
C ILE A 269 -14.52 -3.73 2.73
N ARG A 270 -15.20 -3.81 3.88
CA ARG A 270 -16.05 -2.73 4.39
C ARG A 270 -15.26 -1.44 4.62
N TYR A 271 -14.11 -1.50 5.27
CA TYR A 271 -13.28 -0.31 5.49
C TYR A 271 -12.78 0.29 4.17
N GLU A 272 -12.40 -0.54 3.21
CA GLU A 272 -12.01 -0.06 1.88
C GLU A 272 -13.18 0.65 1.19
N CYS A 273 -14.41 0.13 1.30
CA CYS A 273 -15.58 0.81 0.79
C CYS A 273 -15.92 2.12 1.52
N GLU A 274 -15.80 2.15 2.85
CA GLU A 274 -16.01 3.34 3.67
C GLU A 274 -14.98 4.46 3.36
N THR A 275 -13.85 4.12 2.73
CA THR A 275 -12.79 5.06 2.31
C THR A 275 -12.85 5.39 0.82
N GLY A 276 -13.96 5.06 0.14
CA GLY A 276 -14.24 5.41 -1.26
C GLY A 276 -13.95 4.30 -2.27
N GLY A 277 -13.50 3.13 -1.82
CA GLY A 277 -13.27 1.97 -2.65
C GLY A 277 -14.58 1.33 -3.11
N ARG A 278 -14.59 0.70 -4.27
CA ARG A 278 -15.73 -0.07 -4.77
C ARG A 278 -15.27 -1.47 -5.11
N VAL A 279 -15.96 -2.48 -4.58
CA VAL A 279 -15.75 -3.87 -5.01
C VAL A 279 -16.16 -3.97 -6.47
N HIS A 280 -15.19 -4.20 -7.35
CA HIS A 280 -15.42 -4.36 -8.78
C HIS A 280 -15.88 -5.79 -9.10
N ARG A 281 -15.10 -6.79 -8.67
CA ARG A 281 -15.42 -8.22 -8.83
C ARG A 281 -14.55 -9.09 -7.94
N GLU A 282 -14.91 -10.36 -7.82
CA GLU A 282 -14.00 -11.36 -7.27
C GLU A 282 -12.97 -11.83 -8.32
N ILE A 283 -11.75 -12.10 -7.88
CA ILE A 283 -10.67 -12.65 -8.71
C ILE A 283 -10.02 -13.85 -8.02
N GLN A 284 -9.52 -14.78 -8.83
CA GLN A 284 -8.79 -15.96 -8.36
C GLN A 284 -7.28 -15.73 -8.53
N LEU A 285 -6.58 -15.53 -7.43
CA LEU A 285 -5.12 -15.48 -7.38
C LEU A 285 -4.58 -16.87 -6.99
N PRO A 286 -3.30 -17.20 -7.29
CA PRO A 286 -2.74 -18.52 -6.97
C PRO A 286 -2.84 -18.91 -5.49
N HIS A 287 -2.84 -17.92 -4.59
CA HIS A 287 -2.79 -18.12 -3.14
C HIS A 287 -4.07 -17.69 -2.40
N LYS A 288 -5.06 -17.06 -3.08
CA LYS A 288 -6.33 -16.63 -2.47
C LYS A 288 -7.43 -16.34 -3.49
N ARG A 289 -8.68 -16.43 -3.06
CA ARG A 289 -9.81 -15.71 -3.67
C ARG A 289 -9.88 -14.31 -3.07
N ALA A 290 -9.85 -13.29 -3.92
CA ALA A 290 -9.81 -11.90 -3.49
C ALA A 290 -10.99 -11.11 -4.05
N ALA A 291 -11.43 -10.11 -3.30
CA ALA A 291 -12.29 -9.05 -3.83
C ALA A 291 -11.38 -7.97 -4.43
N LEU A 292 -11.51 -7.68 -5.71
CA LEU A 292 -10.80 -6.58 -6.36
C LEU A 292 -11.54 -5.28 -6.02
N VAL A 293 -10.92 -4.40 -5.25
CA VAL A 293 -11.47 -3.12 -4.82
C VAL A 293 -10.75 -1.98 -5.52
N LEU A 294 -11.50 -1.02 -6.05
CA LEU A 294 -10.99 0.07 -6.87
C LEU A 294 -11.40 1.44 -6.31
N TRP A 295 -10.46 2.39 -6.26
CA TRP A 295 -10.69 3.81 -6.04
C TRP A 295 -10.45 4.55 -7.34
N GLU A 296 -11.52 4.87 -8.05
CA GLU A 296 -11.48 5.74 -9.22
C GLU A 296 -11.22 7.19 -8.80
N ARG A 297 -10.57 7.96 -9.66
CA ARG A 297 -10.52 9.41 -9.51
C ARG A 297 -11.90 9.98 -9.83
N GLU A 298 -12.43 10.84 -8.96
CA GLU A 298 -13.61 11.62 -9.33
C GLU A 298 -13.22 12.53 -10.50
N GLU A 299 -13.90 12.39 -11.64
CA GLU A 299 -13.85 13.37 -12.71
C GLU A 299 -14.41 14.67 -12.12
N THR A 300 -13.58 15.72 -12.03
CA THR A 300 -14.08 17.07 -11.85
C THR A 300 -14.90 17.38 -13.09
N SER A 301 -16.22 17.21 -13.03
CA SER A 301 -17.12 17.64 -14.09
C SER A 301 -16.85 19.11 -14.35
N GLY A 302 -16.42 19.43 -15.58
CA GLY A 302 -16.20 20.79 -16.09
C GLY A 302 -17.51 21.56 -16.27
N GLU A 303 -18.41 21.48 -15.30
CA GLU A 303 -19.65 22.25 -15.23
C GLU A 303 -19.31 23.62 -14.65
N GLY A 304 -18.68 24.47 -15.46
CA GLY A 304 -18.34 25.84 -15.06
C GLY A 304 -17.90 26.76 -16.19
N GLU A 305 -17.59 26.24 -17.38
CA GLU A 305 -17.10 27.08 -18.48
C GLU A 305 -18.14 27.35 -19.59
N ASN A 306 -19.30 26.69 -19.61
CA ASN A 306 -20.31 26.91 -20.67
C ASN A 306 -21.38 27.96 -20.38
N GLU A 307 -21.55 28.45 -19.15
CA GLU A 307 -22.56 29.50 -18.86
C GLU A 307 -22.06 30.93 -19.15
N ALA A 308 -20.74 31.12 -19.37
CA ALA A 308 -20.16 32.43 -19.65
C ALA A 308 -20.23 32.83 -21.15
N GLU A 309 -20.55 31.88 -22.05
CA GLU A 309 -20.62 32.15 -23.49
C GLU A 309 -22.05 32.49 -23.94
N GLU A 310 -23.10 31.94 -23.32
CA GLU A 310 -24.50 32.33 -23.62
C GLU A 310 -24.90 33.70 -23.03
N ALA A 311 -24.18 34.23 -22.05
CA ALA A 311 -24.44 35.58 -21.50
C ALA A 311 -23.83 36.74 -22.32
N LYS A 312 -23.16 36.44 -23.45
CA LYS A 312 -22.63 37.44 -24.39
C LYS A 312 -23.45 37.59 -25.68
N GLU A 313 -24.49 36.77 -25.87
CA GLU A 313 -25.39 36.84 -27.03
C GLU A 313 -26.86 37.15 -26.67
N ALA A 314 -27.18 37.51 -25.42
CA ALA A 314 -28.51 37.92 -24.98
C ALA A 314 -28.63 39.42 -24.69
#